data_AF-A0A6P1AEX6-F1
#
_entry.id   AF-A0A6P1AEX6-F1
#
_cell.length_a   1.000
_cell.length_b   1.000
_cell.length_c   1.000
_cell.angle_alpha   90.00
_cell.angle_beta   90.00
_cell.angle_gamma   90.00
#
_symmetry.space_group_name_H-M   'P 1'
#
loop_
_entity.id
_entity.type
_entity.pdbx_description
1 polymer ?
#
loop_
_entity_poly.entity_id
_entity_poly.type
_entity_poly.pdbx_seq_one_letter_code
_entity_poly.pdbx_strand_id
1 'polypeptide(L)'
;MPIALREDVMYILLNKIKKTDHGENGKHQVSFSAEDFGGRRLTKAELLGHLDYLNQKQFINADFSGNAYANQEDVPDAVNPDEFGARVANTFGAEDGPLPHLINFEAAQLTPKGEKMLEKMEANKDEILKEGEPPAPIDTSNMPFLEKVRAEGKLEDIFDARDITVIVYRVMRDLMTTEAADRVAEELEGKEAEPTKDKTLQQDLAELWQDTNPIVGFLSRVRPPWQGPGIFKIDSDRFLFRVANEGSLPKGTNAETAVKAIFSATKEELSSERIEEIGSWMPEGRVKQIWQEA
;
A
#
# COMPACT_ATOMS: atom_id res chain seq x y z
N MET A 1 8.60 14.51 9.75
CA MET A 1 8.95 14.16 8.36
C MET A 1 8.53 15.33 7.47
N PRO A 2 9.35 15.76 6.50
CA PRO A 2 8.90 16.74 5.51
C PRO A 2 7.84 16.08 4.62
N ILE A 3 6.65 16.68 4.52
CA ILE A 3 5.59 16.22 3.62
C ILE A 3 6.01 16.62 2.20
N ALA A 4 6.11 15.66 1.28
CA ALA A 4 6.41 15.92 -0.12
C ALA A 4 5.23 16.66 -0.75
N LEU A 5 5.44 17.92 -1.16
CA LEU A 5 4.41 18.73 -1.81
C LEU A 5 4.36 18.37 -3.29
N ARG A 6 3.16 18.06 -3.77
CA ARG A 6 2.90 17.70 -5.17
C ARG A 6 2.09 18.79 -5.86
N GLU A 7 2.54 19.19 -7.05
CA GLU A 7 1.91 20.29 -7.80
C GLU A 7 0.53 19.92 -8.35
N ASP A 8 0.34 18.67 -8.75
CA ASP A 8 -0.95 18.14 -9.21
C ASP A 8 -2.04 18.23 -8.13
N VAL A 9 -1.71 17.82 -6.90
CA VAL A 9 -2.58 17.91 -5.74
C VAL A 9 -2.87 19.37 -5.40
N MET A 10 -1.85 20.23 -5.35
CA MET A 10 -2.06 21.66 -5.08
C MET A 10 -2.99 22.32 -6.11
N TYR A 11 -2.84 21.99 -7.40
CA TYR A 11 -3.72 22.49 -8.46
C TYR A 11 -5.17 22.04 -8.24
N ILE A 12 -5.39 20.75 -7.96
CA ILE A 12 -6.74 20.20 -7.70
C ILE A 12 -7.40 20.89 -6.51
N LEU A 13 -6.65 21.08 -5.40
CA LEU A 13 -7.14 21.77 -4.21
C LEU A 13 -7.55 23.22 -4.52
N LEU A 14 -6.66 24.00 -5.13
CA LEU A 14 -6.91 25.40 -5.47
C LEU A 14 -8.09 25.54 -6.46
N ASN A 15 -8.13 24.70 -7.49
CA ASN A 15 -9.20 24.72 -8.49
C ASN A 15 -10.56 24.38 -7.86
N LYS A 16 -10.61 23.39 -6.96
CA LYS A 16 -11.84 23.01 -6.27
C LYS A 16 -12.32 24.10 -5.32
N ILE A 17 -11.43 24.71 -4.55
CA ILE A 17 -11.79 25.84 -3.66
C ILE A 17 -12.32 27.01 -4.50
N LYS A 18 -11.68 27.34 -5.64
CA LYS A 18 -12.18 28.39 -6.55
C LYS A 18 -13.57 28.09 -7.12
N LYS A 19 -13.85 26.85 -7.49
CA LYS A 19 -15.17 26.44 -8.02
C LYS A 19 -16.27 26.42 -6.97
N THR A 20 -15.92 26.36 -5.69
CA THR A 20 -16.86 26.43 -4.57
C THR A 20 -17.02 27.86 -4.04
N ASP A 21 -16.13 28.78 -4.43
CA ASP A 21 -16.14 30.20 -4.13
C ASP A 21 -17.07 30.97 -5.11
N HIS A 22 -18.39 30.74 -4.99
CA HIS A 22 -19.42 31.33 -5.85
C HIS A 22 -20.39 32.28 -5.13
N GLY A 23 -20.04 32.87 -3.98
CA GLY A 23 -20.91 33.82 -3.29
C GLY A 23 -20.18 34.87 -2.45
N GLU A 24 -20.74 36.08 -2.38
CA GLU A 24 -20.15 37.22 -1.68
C GLU A 24 -19.80 36.93 -0.20
N ASN A 25 -18.54 37.20 0.15
CA ASN A 25 -18.00 37.38 1.50
C ASN A 25 -18.05 36.17 2.45
N GLY A 26 -17.12 35.23 2.29
CA GLY A 26 -16.75 34.35 3.40
C GLY A 26 -15.91 33.14 3.01
N LYS A 27 -15.39 32.44 4.03
CA LYS A 27 -14.87 31.08 3.87
C LYS A 27 -16.05 30.16 3.56
N HIS A 28 -15.92 29.33 2.53
CA HIS A 28 -16.96 28.36 2.15
C HIS A 28 -16.57 26.96 2.59
N GLN A 29 -17.56 26.16 2.98
CA GLN A 29 -17.33 24.76 3.31
C GLN A 29 -16.90 24.01 2.05
N VAL A 30 -15.70 23.41 2.07
CA VAL A 30 -15.16 22.66 0.94
C VAL A 30 -14.83 21.27 1.44
N SER A 31 -15.45 20.25 0.85
CA SER A 31 -15.16 18.85 1.16
C SER A 31 -14.34 18.21 0.04
N PHE A 32 -13.33 17.43 0.40
CA PHE A 32 -12.52 16.66 -0.55
C PHE A 32 -12.86 15.17 -0.42
N SER A 33 -12.95 14.51 -1.57
CA SER A 33 -13.27 13.09 -1.74
C SER A 33 -12.24 12.46 -2.67
N ALA A 34 -12.13 11.12 -2.66
CA ALA A 34 -11.15 10.42 -3.49
C ALA A 34 -11.37 10.65 -4.99
N GLU A 35 -12.62 10.87 -5.39
CA GLU A 35 -13.07 11.12 -6.75
C GLU A 35 -12.50 12.43 -7.31
N ASP A 36 -12.31 13.45 -6.46
CA ASP A 36 -11.77 14.76 -6.87
C ASP A 36 -10.34 14.67 -7.39
N PHE A 37 -9.60 13.64 -6.96
CA PHE A 37 -8.20 13.46 -7.31
C PHE A 37 -8.00 12.54 -8.51
N GLY A 38 -9.07 12.07 -9.16
CA GLY A 38 -8.99 11.34 -10.43
C GLY A 38 -8.12 10.08 -10.37
N GLY A 39 -8.21 9.32 -9.27
CA GLY A 39 -7.44 8.08 -9.07
C GLY A 39 -6.04 8.29 -8.45
N ARG A 40 -5.64 9.53 -8.16
CA ARG A 40 -4.41 9.81 -7.41
C ARG A 40 -4.55 9.35 -5.96
N ARG A 41 -3.62 8.52 -5.51
CA ARG A 41 -3.55 8.10 -4.11
C ARG A 41 -3.04 9.27 -3.27
N LEU A 42 -3.78 9.60 -2.22
CA LEU A 42 -3.46 10.64 -1.25
C LEU A 42 -3.94 10.19 0.13
N THR A 43 -3.05 10.13 1.10
CA THR A 43 -3.40 9.87 2.50
C THR A 43 -4.00 11.12 3.15
N LYS A 44 -4.71 10.96 4.28
CA LYS A 44 -5.26 12.10 5.03
C LYS A 44 -4.14 13.05 5.48
N ALA A 45 -3.00 12.51 5.92
CA ALA A 45 -1.85 13.29 6.35
C ALA A 45 -1.24 14.12 5.20
N GLU A 46 -1.12 13.55 4.01
CA GLU A 46 -0.66 14.28 2.83
C GLU A 46 -1.65 15.38 2.43
N LEU A 47 -2.96 15.07 2.36
CA LEU A 47 -3.99 16.06 2.06
C LEU A 47 -3.93 17.26 3.01
N LEU A 48 -3.89 16.99 4.32
CA LEU A 48 -3.79 18.03 5.35
C LEU A 48 -2.47 18.80 5.24
N GLY A 49 -1.36 18.13 4.93
CA GLY A 49 -0.07 18.79 4.71
C GLY A 49 -0.07 19.77 3.53
N HIS A 50 -0.75 19.42 2.43
CA HIS A 50 -0.90 20.33 1.28
C HIS A 50 -1.79 21.52 1.64
N LEU A 51 -2.91 21.31 2.34
CA LEU A 51 -3.80 22.36 2.79
C LEU A 51 -3.13 23.31 3.80
N ASP A 52 -2.38 22.76 4.77
CA ASP A 52 -1.61 23.54 5.74
C ASP A 52 -0.53 24.38 5.04
N TYR A 53 0.22 23.79 4.09
CA TYR A 53 1.19 24.54 3.30
C TYR A 53 0.55 25.70 2.53
N LEU A 54 -0.57 25.45 1.84
CA LEU A 54 -1.29 26.48 1.09
C LEU A 54 -1.79 27.61 2.02
N ASN A 55 -2.22 27.26 3.23
CA ASN A 55 -2.68 28.22 4.23
C ASN A 55 -1.52 29.03 4.83
N GLN A 56 -0.43 28.39 5.25
CA GLN A 56 0.77 29.05 5.78
C GLN A 56 1.42 30.00 4.77
N LYS A 57 1.43 29.63 3.49
CA LYS A 57 1.94 30.48 2.41
C LYS A 57 0.92 31.53 1.94
N GLN A 58 -0.23 31.62 2.59
CA GLN A 58 -1.31 32.58 2.31
C GLN A 58 -1.81 32.48 0.87
N PHE A 59 -1.85 31.27 0.30
CA PHE A 59 -2.53 31.03 -0.96
C PHE A 59 -4.02 30.83 -0.74
N ILE A 60 -4.38 30.14 0.34
CA ILE A 60 -5.76 30.02 0.81
C ILE A 60 -5.89 30.61 2.21
N ASN A 61 -7.12 30.92 2.60
CA ASN A 61 -7.49 31.20 3.97
C ASN A 61 -8.40 30.07 4.45
N ALA A 62 -7.84 29.11 5.15
CA ALA A 62 -8.53 27.90 5.59
C ALA A 62 -8.94 27.96 7.07
N ASP A 63 -10.01 27.25 7.42
CA ASP A 63 -10.38 26.91 8.79
C ASP A 63 -10.14 25.43 9.01
N PHE A 64 -9.41 25.14 10.10
CA PHE A 64 -9.20 23.80 10.60
C PHE A 64 -9.84 23.71 11.99
N SER A 65 -10.58 22.64 12.23
CA SER A 65 -11.08 22.29 13.55
C SER A 65 -10.25 21.12 14.11
N GLY A 66 -10.20 21.00 15.44
CA GLY A 66 -9.50 19.91 16.11
C GLY A 66 -8.18 20.28 16.77
N ASN A 67 -7.62 19.35 17.54
CA ASN A 67 -6.41 19.59 18.32
C ASN A 67 -5.19 18.93 17.65
N ALA A 68 -4.27 19.76 17.13
CA ALA A 68 -2.99 19.32 16.57
C ALA A 68 -2.01 18.79 17.63
N TYR A 69 -2.26 19.10 18.91
CA TYR A 69 -1.47 18.72 20.07
C TYR A 69 -2.42 18.21 21.17
N ALA A 70 -3.04 17.04 20.97
CA ALA A 70 -4.02 16.49 21.92
C ALA A 70 -3.61 16.73 23.38
N ASN A 71 -4.40 17.49 24.12
CA ASN A 71 -4.23 17.63 25.55
C ASN A 71 -4.95 16.46 26.23
N GLN A 72 -4.49 16.06 27.41
CA GLN A 72 -5.06 14.96 28.19
C GLN A 72 -6.58 15.10 28.40
N GLU A 73 -7.09 16.34 28.38
CA GLU A 73 -8.50 16.72 28.55
C GLU A 73 -9.40 16.33 27.37
N ASP A 74 -8.82 16.02 26.20
CA ASP A 74 -9.55 15.64 24.97
C ASP A 74 -9.81 14.12 24.86
N VAL A 75 -9.38 13.33 25.85
CA VAL A 75 -9.59 11.88 25.92
C VAL A 75 -10.81 11.60 26.80
N PRO A 76 -11.88 10.93 26.30
CA PRO A 76 -13.00 10.54 27.14
C PRO A 76 -12.52 9.66 28.31
N ASP A 77 -12.96 9.99 29.53
CA ASP A 77 -12.67 9.22 30.75
C ASP A 77 -13.18 7.78 30.62
N ALA A 78 -12.33 6.88 30.14
CA ALA A 78 -12.58 5.45 30.18
C ALA A 78 -12.35 4.96 31.61
N VAL A 79 -13.47 4.79 32.32
CA VAL A 79 -13.59 4.19 33.64
C VAL A 79 -12.99 2.78 33.65
N ASN A 80 -11.75 2.61 34.12
CA ASN A 80 -11.29 1.61 35.10
C ASN A 80 -9.74 1.70 35.25
N PRO A 81 -9.19 2.11 36.41
CA PRO A 81 -7.74 2.35 36.58
C PRO A 81 -6.86 1.09 36.61
N ASP A 82 -7.44 -0.11 36.73
CA ASP A 82 -6.68 -1.35 36.94
C ASP A 82 -6.32 -2.11 35.64
N GLU A 83 -6.68 -1.59 34.45
CA GLU A 83 -6.38 -2.25 33.17
C GLU A 83 -5.38 -1.51 32.27
N PHE A 84 -4.85 -0.34 32.65
CA PHE A 84 -4.02 0.47 31.75
C PHE A 84 -2.69 0.91 32.38
N GLY A 85 -1.72 0.00 32.38
CA GLY A 85 -0.29 0.31 32.54
C GLY A 85 0.36 0.97 31.32
N ALA A 86 -0.41 1.55 30.39
CA ALA A 86 0.12 2.03 29.11
C ALA A 86 -0.71 3.18 28.53
N ARG A 87 -0.53 4.42 28.99
CA ARG A 87 -0.99 5.61 28.23
C ARG A 87 -0.36 6.94 28.63
N VAL A 88 0.80 6.92 29.28
CA VAL A 88 1.68 8.09 29.39
C VAL A 88 2.73 7.99 28.28
N ALA A 89 2.30 8.12 27.01
CA ALA A 89 3.13 8.41 25.80
C ALA A 89 2.33 8.12 24.51
N ASN A 90 1.21 8.81 24.27
CA ASN A 90 0.48 8.71 22.98
C ASN A 90 1.18 9.53 21.88
N THR A 91 2.43 9.21 21.54
CA THR A 91 3.18 9.87 20.46
C THR A 91 3.98 8.95 19.54
N PHE A 92 3.98 7.62 19.74
CA PHE A 92 4.70 6.69 18.87
C PHE A 92 3.84 5.45 18.57
N GLY A 93 3.07 5.46 17.48
CA GLY A 93 2.39 4.24 17.03
C GLY A 93 1.23 4.36 16.03
N ALA A 94 0.70 5.55 15.72
CA ALA A 94 -0.30 5.68 14.67
C ALA A 94 0.36 5.68 13.28
N GLU A 95 -0.17 4.92 12.32
CA GLU A 95 0.34 4.82 10.94
C GLU A 95 0.45 6.19 10.23
N ASP A 96 -0.42 7.14 10.62
CA ASP A 96 -0.46 8.51 10.09
C ASP A 96 0.42 9.54 10.84
N GLY A 97 1.27 9.12 11.79
CA GLY A 97 2.04 10.05 12.65
C GLY A 97 1.17 10.73 13.72
N PRO A 98 1.67 11.76 14.43
CA PRO A 98 0.96 12.34 15.56
C PRO A 98 -0.32 13.07 15.10
N LEU A 99 -1.44 12.34 15.16
CA LEU A 99 -2.83 12.79 15.30
C LEU A 99 -3.47 13.64 14.17
N PRO A 100 -3.28 13.33 12.87
CA PRO A 100 -4.05 13.99 11.79
C PRO A 100 -5.53 13.59 11.75
N HIS A 101 -5.93 12.53 12.45
CA HIS A 101 -7.34 12.15 12.59
C HIS A 101 -8.13 13.10 13.49
N LEU A 102 -7.45 13.87 14.35
CA LEU A 102 -8.08 14.87 15.21
C LEU A 102 -8.28 16.22 14.53
N ILE A 103 -7.66 16.45 13.37
CA ILE A 103 -7.77 17.70 12.61
C ILE A 103 -8.74 17.48 11.44
N ASN A 104 -9.72 18.39 11.30
CA ASN A 104 -10.62 18.42 10.17
C ASN A 104 -10.51 19.76 9.44
N PHE A 105 -10.50 19.69 8.12
CA PHE A 105 -10.60 20.86 7.27
C PHE A 105 -12.09 21.20 7.10
N GLU A 106 -12.46 22.43 7.43
CA GLU A 106 -13.87 22.86 7.45
C GLU A 106 -14.19 23.70 6.22
N ALA A 107 -13.42 24.78 6.03
CA ALA A 107 -13.72 25.77 5.02
C ALA A 107 -12.44 26.39 4.47
N ALA A 108 -12.49 26.88 3.23
CA ALA A 108 -11.42 27.72 2.70
C ALA A 108 -11.95 28.76 1.71
N GLN A 109 -11.14 29.80 1.52
CA GLN A 109 -11.30 30.77 0.46
C GLN A 109 -9.96 30.97 -0.25
N LEU A 110 -9.99 31.22 -1.56
CA LEU A 110 -8.78 31.67 -2.27
C LEU A 110 -8.42 33.09 -1.85
N THR A 111 -7.13 33.33 -1.67
CA THR A 111 -6.62 34.70 -1.56
C THR A 111 -6.28 35.23 -2.96
N PRO A 112 -6.08 36.55 -3.14
CA PRO A 112 -5.57 37.10 -4.40
C PRO A 112 -4.20 36.51 -4.80
N LYS A 113 -3.42 36.02 -3.83
CA LYS A 113 -2.15 35.32 -4.09
C LYS A 113 -2.39 33.89 -4.58
N GLY A 114 -3.38 33.19 -4.02
CA GLY A 114 -3.83 31.88 -4.47
C GLY A 114 -4.42 31.90 -5.86
N GLU A 115 -5.20 32.92 -6.21
CA GLU A 115 -5.73 33.12 -7.57
C GLU A 115 -4.60 33.25 -8.59
N LYS A 116 -3.60 34.09 -8.32
CA LYS A 116 -2.41 34.23 -9.19
C LYS A 116 -1.60 32.95 -9.29
N MET A 117 -1.52 32.16 -8.22
CA MET A 117 -0.86 30.86 -8.25
C MET A 117 -1.63 29.89 -9.15
N LEU A 118 -2.95 29.81 -8.97
CA LEU A 118 -3.81 28.96 -9.78
C LEU A 118 -3.78 29.36 -11.26
N GLU A 119 -3.76 30.65 -11.59
CA GLU A 119 -3.59 31.14 -12.96
C GLU A 119 -2.26 30.69 -13.58
N LYS A 120 -1.17 30.71 -12.81
CA LYS A 120 0.12 30.19 -13.26
C LYS A 120 0.08 28.68 -13.49
N MET A 121 -0.60 27.93 -12.62
CA MET A 121 -0.75 26.48 -12.75
C MET A 121 -1.67 26.12 -13.93
N GLU A 122 -2.72 26.89 -14.20
CA GLU A 122 -3.61 26.71 -15.36
C GLU A 122 -2.86 26.82 -16.68
N ALA A 123 -1.83 27.67 -16.76
CA ALA A 123 -1.00 27.80 -17.96
C ALA A 123 -0.23 26.52 -18.32
N ASN A 124 0.09 25.69 -17.31
CA ASN A 124 0.83 24.43 -17.46
C ASN A 124 0.00 23.22 -16.98
N LYS A 125 -1.34 23.34 -16.94
CA LYS A 125 -2.21 22.35 -16.30
C LYS A 125 -2.02 20.94 -16.84
N ASP A 126 -1.79 20.80 -18.14
CA ASP A 126 -1.72 19.49 -18.79
C ASP A 126 -0.42 18.77 -18.40
N GLU A 127 0.67 19.50 -18.18
CA GLU A 127 1.95 18.95 -17.69
C GLU A 127 1.85 18.59 -16.21
N ILE A 128 1.32 19.51 -15.39
CA ILE A 128 1.11 19.31 -13.95
C ILE A 128 0.21 18.10 -13.68
N LEU A 129 -0.90 17.97 -14.42
CA LEU A 129 -1.81 16.84 -14.25
C LEU A 129 -1.21 15.54 -14.77
N LYS A 130 -0.40 15.57 -15.83
CA LYS A 130 0.25 14.39 -16.41
C LYS A 130 1.38 13.85 -15.53
N GLU A 131 2.17 14.70 -14.88
CA GLU A 131 3.12 14.26 -13.85
C GLU A 131 2.43 13.58 -12.66
N GLY A 132 1.21 14.01 -12.37
CA GLY A 132 0.38 13.47 -11.30
C GLY A 132 -0.53 12.31 -11.69
N GLU A 133 -0.64 11.95 -12.97
CA GLU A 133 -1.49 10.82 -13.38
C GLU A 133 -0.96 9.53 -12.73
N PRO A 134 -1.83 8.66 -12.20
CA PRO A 134 -1.38 7.31 -11.87
C PRO A 134 -0.70 6.77 -13.12
N PRO A 135 0.52 6.20 -13.03
CA PRO A 135 1.23 5.73 -14.19
C PRO A 135 0.24 4.87 -15.00
N ALA A 136 0.16 5.14 -16.30
CA ALA A 136 -0.65 4.34 -17.22
C ALA A 136 -0.38 2.86 -16.90
N PRO A 137 -1.39 1.97 -16.99
CA PRO A 137 -1.18 0.54 -16.75
C PRO A 137 0.07 0.13 -17.51
N ILE A 138 1.11 -0.17 -16.75
CA ILE A 138 2.36 -0.61 -17.33
C ILE A 138 2.01 -1.94 -17.98
N ASP A 139 2.19 -2.06 -19.29
CA ASP A 139 2.05 -3.36 -19.95
C ASP A 139 3.18 -4.24 -19.44
N THR A 140 2.86 -5.07 -18.45
CA THR A 140 3.78 -5.95 -17.74
C THR A 140 3.91 -7.32 -18.39
N SER A 141 3.18 -7.58 -19.49
CA SER A 141 3.06 -8.91 -20.11
C SER A 141 4.38 -9.51 -20.60
N ASN A 142 5.42 -8.69 -20.77
CA ASN A 142 6.76 -9.12 -21.17
C ASN A 142 7.85 -8.73 -20.15
N MET A 143 7.45 -8.29 -18.95
CA MET A 143 8.40 -7.93 -17.91
C MET A 143 8.96 -9.19 -17.25
N PRO A 144 10.25 -9.18 -16.88
CA PRO A 144 10.80 -10.11 -15.92
C PRO A 144 9.95 -10.24 -14.66
N PHE A 145 9.92 -11.42 -14.06
CA PHE A 145 9.06 -11.73 -12.91
C PHE A 145 9.13 -10.68 -11.80
N LEU A 146 10.33 -10.34 -11.31
CA LEU A 146 10.47 -9.41 -10.19
C LEU A 146 10.23 -7.95 -10.59
N GLU A 147 10.54 -7.56 -11.83
CA GLU A 147 10.16 -6.23 -12.36
C GLU A 147 8.64 -6.08 -12.48
N LYS A 148 7.94 -7.14 -12.89
CA LYS A 148 6.48 -7.20 -12.93
C LYS A 148 5.89 -7.10 -11.53
N VAL A 149 6.40 -7.89 -10.59
CA VAL A 149 5.96 -7.84 -9.18
C VAL A 149 6.19 -6.44 -8.60
N ARG A 150 7.34 -5.81 -8.88
CA ARG A 150 7.59 -4.42 -8.45
C ARG A 150 6.56 -3.46 -9.04
N ALA A 151 6.31 -3.54 -10.35
CA ALA A 151 5.40 -2.63 -11.05
C ALA A 151 3.95 -2.76 -10.58
N GLU A 152 3.41 -3.99 -10.55
CA GLU A 152 2.02 -4.25 -10.17
C GLU A 152 1.80 -4.15 -8.66
N GLY A 153 2.80 -4.60 -7.90
CA GLY A 153 2.83 -4.53 -6.44
C GLY A 153 3.14 -3.13 -5.91
N LYS A 154 3.46 -2.16 -6.78
CA LYS A 154 3.80 -0.76 -6.44
C LYS A 154 4.90 -0.67 -5.38
N LEU A 155 5.93 -1.49 -5.56
CA LEU A 155 7.07 -1.59 -4.66
C LEU A 155 8.15 -0.60 -5.09
N GLU A 156 8.98 -0.16 -4.15
CA GLU A 156 9.97 0.90 -4.38
C GLU A 156 11.09 0.40 -5.31
N ASP A 157 11.57 -0.82 -5.09
CA ASP A 157 12.60 -1.44 -5.92
C ASP A 157 12.44 -2.97 -6.09
N ILE A 158 13.39 -3.57 -6.81
CA ILE A 158 13.44 -5.00 -7.11
C ILE A 158 13.76 -5.85 -5.86
N PHE A 159 14.50 -5.30 -4.89
CA PHE A 159 14.83 -6.00 -3.65
C PHE A 159 13.60 -6.14 -2.76
N ASP A 160 12.78 -5.09 -2.67
CA ASP A 160 11.48 -5.16 -2.02
C ASP A 160 10.59 -6.23 -2.67
N ALA A 161 10.55 -6.27 -4.01
CA ALA A 161 9.81 -7.28 -4.77
C ALA A 161 10.29 -8.70 -4.47
N ARG A 162 11.60 -8.90 -4.38
CA ARG A 162 12.20 -10.18 -4.01
C ARG A 162 11.79 -10.59 -2.60
N ASP A 163 12.00 -9.71 -1.62
CA ASP A 163 11.86 -10.03 -0.21
C ASP A 163 10.38 -10.33 0.14
N ILE A 164 9.43 -9.57 -0.43
CA ILE A 164 8.00 -9.86 -0.24
C ILE A 164 7.55 -11.13 -0.97
N THR A 165 8.13 -11.44 -2.14
CA THR A 165 7.85 -12.69 -2.86
C THR A 165 8.23 -13.90 -2.03
N VAL A 166 9.42 -13.90 -1.42
CA VAL A 166 9.88 -14.99 -0.53
C VAL A 166 8.89 -15.23 0.60
N ILE A 167 8.33 -14.16 1.16
CA ILE A 167 7.37 -14.24 2.27
C ILE A 167 6.03 -14.79 1.80
N VAL A 168 5.48 -14.28 0.70
CA VAL A 168 4.23 -14.81 0.13
C VAL A 168 4.38 -16.29 -0.23
N TYR A 169 5.47 -16.67 -0.89
CA TYR A 169 5.77 -18.06 -1.18
C TYR A 169 5.90 -18.90 0.09
N ARG A 170 6.52 -18.39 1.16
CA ARG A 170 6.58 -19.10 2.44
C ARG A 170 5.19 -19.36 3.01
N VAL A 171 4.33 -18.34 3.03
CA VAL A 171 2.96 -18.50 3.53
C VAL A 171 2.15 -19.45 2.64
N MET A 172 2.37 -19.44 1.31
CA MET A 172 1.78 -20.43 0.40
C MET A 172 2.25 -21.85 0.72
N ARG A 173 3.56 -22.06 0.91
CA ARG A 173 4.12 -23.37 1.25
C ARG A 173 3.58 -23.91 2.58
N ASP A 174 3.33 -23.04 3.56
CA ASP A 174 2.71 -23.42 4.83
C ASP A 174 1.29 -24.00 4.67
N LEU A 175 0.59 -23.71 3.56
CA LEU A 175 -0.76 -24.21 3.28
C LEU A 175 -0.76 -25.61 2.64
N MET A 176 0.36 -26.06 2.08
CA MET A 176 0.42 -27.25 1.23
C MET A 176 1.29 -28.35 1.82
N THR A 177 1.12 -29.57 1.31
CA THR A 177 2.01 -30.69 1.60
C THR A 177 3.39 -30.46 0.99
N THR A 178 4.44 -31.04 1.57
CA THR A 178 5.80 -30.98 1.03
C THR A 178 5.85 -31.46 -0.42
N GLU A 179 5.16 -32.53 -0.76
CA GLU A 179 5.14 -33.08 -2.12
C GLU A 179 4.51 -32.11 -3.14
N ALA A 180 3.51 -31.34 -2.72
CA ALA A 180 2.90 -30.31 -3.57
C ALA A 180 3.82 -29.11 -3.74
N ALA A 181 4.47 -28.67 -2.66
CA ALA A 181 5.46 -27.60 -2.71
C ALA A 181 6.67 -27.97 -3.59
N ASP A 182 7.11 -29.23 -3.54
CA ASP A 182 8.25 -29.73 -4.33
C ASP A 182 7.90 -29.77 -5.82
N ARG A 183 6.70 -30.22 -6.20
CA ARG A 183 6.23 -30.18 -7.60
C ARG A 183 6.20 -28.76 -8.19
N VAL A 184 5.80 -27.77 -7.38
CA VAL A 184 5.85 -26.36 -7.80
C VAL A 184 7.30 -25.91 -7.98
N ALA A 185 8.19 -26.30 -7.07
CA ALA A 185 9.61 -25.97 -7.16
C ALA A 185 10.27 -26.54 -8.43
N GLU A 186 9.97 -27.80 -8.76
CA GLU A 186 10.48 -28.47 -9.97
C GLU A 186 10.06 -27.76 -11.26
N GLU A 187 8.85 -27.21 -11.32
CA GLU A 187 8.40 -26.48 -12.50
C GLU A 187 9.02 -25.07 -12.62
N LEU A 188 9.38 -24.47 -11.49
CA LEU A 188 10.06 -23.18 -11.46
C LEU A 188 11.57 -23.29 -11.70
N GLU A 189 12.15 -24.49 -11.66
CA GLU A 189 13.59 -24.70 -11.81
C GLU A 189 14.12 -24.23 -13.17
N GLY A 190 15.22 -23.47 -13.15
CA GLY A 190 15.84 -22.92 -14.36
C GLY A 190 15.12 -21.72 -14.96
N LYS A 191 14.08 -21.20 -14.30
CA LYS A 191 13.41 -19.95 -14.70
C LYS A 191 14.03 -18.78 -13.97
N GLU A 192 14.52 -17.81 -14.74
CA GLU A 192 15.17 -16.63 -14.17
C GLU A 192 14.13 -15.62 -13.66
N ALA A 193 14.26 -15.21 -12.40
CA ALA A 193 13.43 -14.17 -11.80
C ALA A 193 13.77 -12.77 -12.36
N GLU A 194 15.03 -12.58 -12.78
CA GLU A 194 15.58 -11.34 -13.34
C GLU A 194 16.62 -11.65 -14.44
N PRO A 195 16.37 -11.29 -15.71
CA PRO A 195 17.33 -11.44 -16.79
C PRO A 195 18.30 -10.27 -16.79
N THR A 196 19.41 -10.41 -16.08
CA THR A 196 20.43 -9.36 -15.97
C THR A 196 21.84 -9.90 -15.89
N LYS A 197 22.81 -9.05 -16.27
CA LYS A 197 24.24 -9.34 -16.14
C LYS A 197 24.73 -9.19 -14.69
N ASP A 198 23.97 -8.52 -13.84
CA ASP A 198 24.28 -8.40 -12.43
C ASP A 198 23.89 -9.69 -11.69
N LYS A 199 24.90 -10.50 -11.36
CA LYS A 199 24.71 -11.79 -10.68
C LYS A 199 24.01 -11.67 -9.32
N THR A 200 23.97 -10.49 -8.71
CA THR A 200 23.28 -10.29 -7.42
C THR A 200 21.76 -10.24 -7.56
N LEU A 201 21.28 -9.97 -8.77
CA LEU A 201 19.86 -9.92 -9.12
C LEU A 201 19.42 -11.16 -9.90
N GLN A 202 20.34 -11.83 -10.61
CA GLN A 202 20.09 -13.08 -11.32
C GLN A 202 19.80 -14.23 -10.33
N GLN A 203 18.53 -14.36 -9.93
CA GLN A 203 18.05 -15.38 -9.02
C GLN A 203 17.08 -16.32 -9.74
N ASP A 204 17.10 -17.61 -9.40
CA ASP A 204 16.16 -18.60 -9.94
C ASP A 204 14.80 -18.47 -9.19
N LEU A 205 13.68 -18.59 -9.92
CA LEU A 205 12.34 -18.60 -9.30
C LEU A 205 12.18 -19.76 -8.32
N ALA A 206 12.82 -20.90 -8.56
CA ALA A 206 12.84 -22.01 -7.62
C ALA A 206 13.56 -21.64 -6.31
N GLU A 207 14.60 -20.80 -6.35
CA GLU A 207 15.29 -20.32 -5.14
C GLU A 207 14.41 -19.38 -4.32
N LEU A 208 13.65 -18.50 -4.98
CA LEU A 208 12.64 -17.67 -4.31
C LEU A 208 11.55 -18.54 -3.68
N TRP A 209 11.10 -19.56 -4.41
CA TRP A 209 10.09 -20.50 -3.95
C TRP A 209 10.58 -21.41 -2.82
N GLN A 210 11.85 -21.76 -2.73
CA GLN A 210 12.29 -22.66 -1.66
C GLN A 210 12.61 -21.92 -0.36
N ASP A 211 13.00 -20.64 -0.43
CA ASP A 211 13.55 -19.86 0.70
C ASP A 211 14.78 -20.57 1.28
N THR A 212 15.96 -20.18 0.82
CA THR A 212 17.24 -20.88 1.07
C THR A 212 17.75 -20.79 2.52
N ASN A 213 16.88 -20.49 3.50
CA ASN A 213 17.21 -20.61 4.91
C ASN A 213 17.19 -22.09 5.36
N PRO A 214 18.35 -22.71 5.66
CA PRO A 214 18.48 -24.14 5.93
C PRO A 214 17.68 -24.64 7.15
N ILE A 215 17.33 -23.74 8.08
CA ILE A 215 16.53 -24.07 9.27
C ILE A 215 15.04 -24.21 8.90
N VAL A 216 14.56 -23.42 7.95
CA VAL A 216 13.16 -23.44 7.49
C VAL A 216 12.91 -24.64 6.57
N GLY A 217 13.84 -24.95 5.67
CA GLY A 217 13.75 -26.12 4.78
C GLY A 217 13.76 -27.48 5.51
N PHE A 218 14.40 -27.55 6.69
CA PHE A 218 14.35 -28.75 7.54
C PHE A 218 13.05 -28.87 8.34
N LEU A 219 12.49 -27.75 8.83
CA LEU A 219 11.26 -27.74 9.63
C LEU A 219 9.98 -27.88 8.79
N SER A 220 9.99 -27.47 7.52
CA SER A 220 8.84 -27.60 6.60
C SER A 220 8.53 -29.06 6.23
N ARG A 221 9.52 -29.96 6.27
CA ARG A 221 9.34 -31.39 5.95
C ARG A 221 8.66 -32.21 7.05
N VAL A 222 8.53 -31.67 8.26
CA VAL A 222 8.02 -32.40 9.44
C VAL A 222 6.65 -31.86 9.89
N ARG A 223 6.20 -30.71 9.37
CA ARG A 223 4.91 -30.13 9.75
C ARG A 223 3.82 -30.51 8.76
N PRO A 224 2.67 -31.03 9.23
CA PRO A 224 1.50 -31.18 8.36
C PRO A 224 1.00 -29.80 7.87
N PRO A 225 0.33 -29.73 6.72
CA PRO A 225 -0.21 -28.48 6.18
C PRO A 225 -1.14 -27.81 7.20
N TRP A 226 -1.07 -26.48 7.28
CA TRP A 226 -1.81 -25.66 8.24
C TRP A 226 -3.28 -25.44 7.81
N GLN A 227 -3.89 -26.51 7.28
CA GLN A 227 -5.29 -26.58 6.86
C GLN A 227 -6.16 -27.51 7.75
N GLY A 228 -5.55 -28.20 8.71
CA GLY A 228 -6.26 -29.09 9.64
C GLY A 228 -7.22 -28.35 10.59
N PRO A 229 -8.19 -29.08 11.21
CA PRO A 229 -9.09 -28.49 12.20
C PRO A 229 -8.32 -28.02 13.44
N GLY A 230 -8.48 -26.75 13.83
CA GLY A 230 -7.90 -26.17 15.05
C GLY A 230 -7.39 -24.73 14.88
N ILE A 231 -6.79 -24.20 15.95
CA ILE A 231 -6.22 -22.82 16.04
C ILE A 231 -5.03 -22.55 15.10
N PHE A 232 -4.57 -23.58 14.38
CA PHE A 232 -3.45 -23.52 13.44
C PHE A 232 -3.92 -23.36 11.99
N LYS A 233 -5.23 -23.32 11.71
CA LYS A 233 -5.71 -23.02 10.37
C LYS A 233 -5.25 -21.62 9.94
N ILE A 234 -4.67 -21.52 8.75
CA ILE A 234 -4.45 -20.23 8.08
C ILE A 234 -5.67 -19.96 7.22
N ASP A 235 -6.48 -18.98 7.63
CA ASP A 235 -7.54 -18.41 6.80
C ASP A 235 -7.00 -17.21 6.00
N SER A 236 -7.85 -16.62 5.17
CA SER A 236 -7.48 -15.47 4.33
C SER A 236 -6.95 -14.29 5.15
N ASP A 237 -7.55 -14.02 6.31
CA ASP A 237 -7.15 -12.89 7.16
C ASP A 237 -5.77 -13.14 7.77
N ARG A 238 -5.52 -14.36 8.28
CA ARG A 238 -4.21 -14.73 8.83
C ARG A 238 -3.12 -14.78 7.75
N PHE A 239 -3.46 -15.20 6.53
CA PHE A 239 -2.54 -15.15 5.40
C PHE A 239 -2.09 -13.72 5.13
N LEU A 240 -3.05 -12.80 4.92
CA LEU A 240 -2.76 -11.40 4.62
C LEU A 240 -2.06 -10.69 5.79
N PHE A 241 -2.45 -11.01 7.03
CA PHE A 241 -1.79 -10.51 8.24
C PHE A 241 -0.33 -10.93 8.34
N ARG A 242 -0.02 -12.20 8.04
CA ARG A 242 1.38 -12.68 8.01
C ARG A 242 2.18 -11.98 6.92
N VAL A 243 1.62 -11.84 5.73
CA VAL A 243 2.28 -11.10 4.64
C VAL A 243 2.53 -9.64 5.05
N ALA A 244 1.56 -8.96 5.67
CA ALA A 244 1.73 -7.59 6.13
C ALA A 244 2.82 -7.44 7.20
N ASN A 245 2.85 -8.36 8.18
CA ASN A 245 3.77 -8.26 9.33
C ASN A 245 5.17 -8.78 9.04
N GLU A 246 5.31 -9.86 8.27
CA GLU A 246 6.61 -10.40 7.88
C GLU A 246 7.22 -9.58 6.73
N GLY A 247 6.37 -9.03 5.85
CA GLY A 247 6.71 -8.41 4.57
C GLY A 247 7.41 -7.06 4.59
N SER A 248 7.39 -6.34 5.73
CA SER A 248 7.90 -4.96 5.83
C SER A 248 7.45 -4.06 4.65
N LEU A 249 6.16 -4.16 4.29
CA LEU A 249 5.63 -3.52 3.08
C LEU A 249 5.87 -2.00 3.04
N PRO A 250 6.29 -1.42 1.90
CA PRO A 250 6.51 0.01 1.77
C PRO A 250 5.21 0.82 1.85
N LYS A 251 5.34 2.08 2.28
CA LYS A 251 4.22 3.01 2.41
C LYS A 251 3.63 3.34 1.04
N GLY A 252 2.50 2.73 0.71
CA GLY A 252 1.85 2.89 -0.60
C GLY A 252 1.27 1.60 -1.18
N THR A 253 1.69 0.46 -0.61
CA THR A 253 1.21 -0.88 -0.95
C THR A 253 0.60 -1.55 0.27
N ASN A 254 -0.42 -2.38 0.03
CA ASN A 254 -1.01 -3.24 1.03
C ASN A 254 -0.78 -4.71 0.67
N ALA A 255 -0.97 -5.59 1.65
CA ALA A 255 -0.73 -7.03 1.48
C ALA A 255 -1.54 -7.61 0.31
N GLU A 256 -2.80 -7.19 0.11
CA GLU A 256 -3.60 -7.67 -1.01
C GLU A 256 -3.01 -7.30 -2.38
N THR A 257 -2.53 -6.06 -2.53
CA THR A 257 -1.94 -5.57 -3.79
C THR A 257 -0.66 -6.34 -4.10
N ALA A 258 0.22 -6.50 -3.11
CA ALA A 258 1.46 -7.27 -3.27
C ALA A 258 1.17 -8.74 -3.58
N VAL A 259 0.25 -9.38 -2.85
CA VAL A 259 -0.14 -10.78 -3.07
C VAL A 259 -0.74 -10.97 -4.46
N LYS A 260 -1.60 -10.05 -4.93
CA LYS A 260 -2.18 -10.12 -6.27
C LYS A 260 -1.13 -10.04 -7.37
N ALA A 261 -0.18 -9.11 -7.25
CA ALA A 261 0.93 -8.97 -8.19
C ALA A 261 1.78 -10.24 -8.26
N ILE A 262 2.13 -10.80 -7.10
CA ILE A 262 2.91 -12.05 -7.02
C ILE A 262 2.13 -13.21 -7.61
N PHE A 263 0.84 -13.35 -7.29
CA PHE A 263 0.01 -14.41 -7.85
C PHE A 263 -0.08 -14.31 -9.38
N SER A 264 -0.25 -13.10 -9.91
CA SER A 264 -0.35 -12.88 -11.36
C SER A 264 0.96 -13.25 -12.07
N ALA A 265 2.10 -12.76 -11.56
CA ALA A 265 3.42 -13.12 -12.08
C ALA A 265 3.71 -14.63 -11.95
N THR A 266 3.36 -15.25 -10.82
CA THR A 266 3.60 -16.68 -10.59
C THR A 266 2.83 -17.57 -11.57
N LYS A 267 1.59 -17.20 -11.90
CA LYS A 267 0.77 -17.98 -12.83
C LYS A 267 1.30 -18.00 -14.24
N GLU A 268 1.94 -16.92 -14.70
CA GLU A 268 2.58 -16.90 -16.02
C GLU A 268 3.77 -17.87 -16.09
N GLU A 269 4.36 -18.16 -14.94
CA GLU A 269 5.48 -19.07 -14.77
C GLU A 269 5.05 -20.51 -14.46
N LEU A 270 3.76 -20.84 -14.50
CA LEU A 270 3.26 -22.17 -14.15
C LEU A 270 2.28 -22.72 -15.20
N SER A 271 2.29 -24.03 -15.34
CA SER A 271 1.30 -24.78 -16.11
C SER A 271 -0.08 -24.66 -15.47
N SER A 272 -1.13 -24.77 -16.30
CA SER A 272 -2.51 -24.79 -15.80
C SER A 272 -2.74 -25.83 -14.70
N GLU A 273 -2.07 -26.98 -14.78
CA GLU A 273 -2.17 -28.04 -13.77
C GLU A 273 -1.63 -27.59 -12.40
N ARG A 274 -0.47 -26.90 -12.35
CA ARG A 274 0.05 -26.38 -11.08
C ARG A 274 -0.78 -25.20 -10.57
N ILE A 275 -1.30 -24.36 -11.45
CA ILE A 275 -2.18 -23.26 -11.07
C ILE A 275 -3.44 -23.78 -10.36
N GLU A 276 -4.06 -24.83 -10.89
CA GLU A 276 -5.22 -25.48 -10.29
C GLU A 276 -4.87 -26.17 -8.97
N GLU A 277 -3.75 -26.89 -8.91
CA GLU A 277 -3.29 -27.52 -7.68
C GLU A 277 -3.06 -26.50 -6.57
N ILE A 278 -2.28 -25.44 -6.82
CA ILE A 278 -2.04 -24.35 -5.85
C ILE A 278 -3.37 -23.72 -5.43
N GLY A 279 -4.27 -23.46 -6.37
CA GLY A 279 -5.59 -22.89 -6.09
C GLY A 279 -6.44 -23.74 -5.15
N SER A 280 -6.27 -25.07 -5.16
CA SER A 280 -6.95 -25.98 -4.22
C SER A 280 -6.46 -25.85 -2.78
N TRP A 281 -5.22 -25.39 -2.59
CA TRP A 281 -4.61 -25.15 -1.27
C TRP A 281 -4.88 -23.74 -0.71
N MET A 282 -5.41 -22.82 -1.52
CA MET A 282 -5.69 -21.45 -1.05
C MET A 282 -6.81 -21.42 -0.01
N PRO A 283 -6.68 -20.63 1.07
CA PRO A 283 -7.73 -20.53 2.07
C PRO A 283 -8.97 -19.87 1.49
N GLU A 284 -10.14 -20.37 1.86
CA GLU A 284 -11.41 -19.78 1.44
C GLU A 284 -11.50 -18.29 1.81
N GLY A 285 -12.24 -17.53 1.01
CA GLY A 285 -12.42 -16.09 1.18
C GLY A 285 -11.51 -15.26 0.27
N ARG A 286 -10.99 -14.15 0.81
CA ARG A 286 -10.35 -13.09 0.02
C ARG A 286 -9.10 -13.54 -0.71
N VAL A 287 -8.24 -14.38 -0.11
CA VAL A 287 -7.00 -14.83 -0.76
C VAL A 287 -7.29 -15.73 -1.95
N LYS A 288 -8.27 -16.64 -1.84
CA LYS A 288 -8.70 -17.46 -2.97
C LYS A 288 -9.35 -16.65 -4.08
N GLN A 289 -10.10 -15.59 -3.75
CA GLN A 289 -10.59 -14.63 -4.74
C GLN A 289 -9.45 -13.91 -5.45
N ILE A 290 -8.45 -13.41 -4.70
CA ILE A 290 -7.26 -12.79 -5.28
C ILE A 290 -6.53 -13.78 -6.20
N TRP A 291 -6.37 -15.04 -5.79
CA TRP A 291 -5.80 -16.09 -6.64
C TRP A 291 -6.60 -16.29 -7.92
N GLN A 292 -7.93 -16.21 -7.90
CA GLN A 292 -8.74 -16.39 -9.12
C GLN A 292 -8.71 -15.15 -10.03
N GLU A 293 -8.68 -13.95 -9.46
CA GLU A 293 -8.66 -12.68 -10.18
C GLU A 293 -7.30 -12.30 -10.77
N ALA A 294 -6.22 -12.87 -10.24
CA ALA A 294 -4.84 -12.59 -10.63
C ALA A 294 -4.45 -13.23 -11.97
#